data_AF-A0A955Y360-F1
#
_entry.id   AF-A0A955Y360-F1
#
_cell.length_a   1.000
_cell.length_b   1.000
_cell.length_c   1.000
_cell.angle_alpha   90.00
_cell.angle_beta   90.00
_cell.angle_gamma   90.00
#
_symmetry.space_group_name_H-M   'P 1'
#
loop_
_entity.id
_entity.type
_entity.pdbx_description
1 polymer ?
#
loop_
_entity_poly.entity_id
_entity_poly.type
_entity_poly.pdbx_seq_one_letter_code
_entity_poly.pdbx_strand_id
1 'polypeptide(L)'
;PSSARRVDLPVSAGITLLVVMLGLTGGLGVADGAVLLAVFAVFLGWVVTRPGEEEAGGTEEAGGGWVGTILGLIGLPLAAQAVVVGASGLAAKLGVPDAVIGATVVAAGTSLPELAATVAAARGGHHALAVGNVVGSNIFNLLLILGVSAVLAPLDADQVRMFLPHVAVLVSATLAVALLGSTVQRWQGATMIAVFLLVTVGLTASL
;
A
#
# COMPACT_ATOMS: atom_id res chain seq x y z
N PRO A 1 -12.92 -4.08 -19.84
CA PRO A 1 -12.08 -3.68 -18.69
C PRO A 1 -12.97 -3.35 -17.50
N SER A 2 -12.71 -3.95 -16.33
CA SER A 2 -13.53 -3.74 -15.14
C SER A 2 -13.61 -2.27 -14.73
N SER A 3 -14.80 -1.87 -14.29
CA SER A 3 -15.14 -0.53 -13.78
C SER A 3 -14.20 -0.08 -12.67
N ALA A 4 -13.85 -0.98 -11.74
CA ALA A 4 -12.91 -0.74 -10.65
C ALA A 4 -11.61 -0.09 -11.15
N ARG A 5 -10.96 -0.69 -12.16
CA ARG A 5 -9.71 -0.15 -12.71
C ARG A 5 -9.88 1.22 -13.39
N ARG A 6 -11.08 1.59 -13.85
CA ARG A 6 -11.34 2.91 -14.45
C ARG A 6 -11.54 4.03 -13.43
N VAL A 7 -11.94 3.73 -12.20
CA VAL A 7 -12.36 4.77 -11.24
C VAL A 7 -11.58 4.71 -9.92
N ASP A 8 -11.15 3.53 -9.45
CA ASP A 8 -10.35 3.42 -8.23
C ASP A 8 -8.90 3.91 -8.43
N LEU A 9 -8.33 3.75 -9.63
CA LEU A 9 -7.00 4.27 -9.96
C LEU A 9 -6.92 5.82 -9.91
N PRO A 10 -7.79 6.60 -10.60
CA PRO A 10 -7.77 8.06 -10.48
C PRO A 10 -8.17 8.55 -9.08
N VAL A 11 -9.03 7.82 -8.35
CA VAL A 11 -9.34 8.11 -6.95
C VAL A 11 -8.09 7.93 -6.06
N SER A 12 -7.36 6.82 -6.22
CA SER A 12 -6.08 6.58 -5.53
C SER A 12 -5.05 7.67 -5.81
N ALA A 13 -4.91 8.09 -7.07
CA ALA A 13 -4.04 9.20 -7.46
C ALA A 13 -4.45 10.53 -6.80
N GLY A 14 -5.74 10.85 -6.78
CA GLY A 14 -6.27 12.06 -6.14
C GLY A 14 -6.08 12.08 -4.62
N ILE A 15 -6.32 10.95 -3.95
CA ILE A 15 -6.05 10.74 -2.52
C ILE A 15 -4.55 10.92 -2.21
N THR A 16 -3.69 10.35 -3.05
CA THR A 16 -2.24 10.43 -2.82
C THR A 16 -1.72 11.85 -3.07
N LEU A 17 -2.29 12.58 -4.05
CA LEU A 17 -2.02 14.01 -4.24
C LEU A 17 -2.51 14.85 -3.04
N LEU A 18 -3.67 14.54 -2.47
CA LEU A 18 -4.16 15.19 -1.23
C LEU A 18 -3.15 14.99 -0.08
N VAL A 19 -2.67 13.77 0.16
CA VAL A 19 -1.65 13.50 1.19
C VAL A 19 -0.35 14.27 0.94
N VAL A 20 0.11 14.36 -0.31
CA VAL A 20 1.28 15.19 -0.65
C VAL A 20 1.02 16.68 -0.37
N MET A 21 -0.13 17.21 -0.75
CA MET A 21 -0.50 18.61 -0.52
C MET A 21 -0.62 18.97 0.97
N LEU A 22 -1.17 18.05 1.78
CA LEU A 22 -1.20 18.20 3.25
C LEU A 22 0.23 18.16 3.82
N GLY A 23 1.05 17.19 3.44
CA GLY A 23 2.43 17.09 3.92
C GLY A 23 3.32 18.30 3.55
N LEU A 24 3.00 19.02 2.47
CA LEU A 24 3.69 20.25 2.08
C LEU A 24 3.40 21.45 3.02
N THR A 25 2.41 21.39 3.92
CA THR A 25 2.12 22.48 4.87
C THR A 25 3.02 22.48 6.11
N GLY A 26 3.99 21.56 6.21
CA GLY A 26 4.98 21.53 7.29
C GLY A 26 4.64 20.58 8.45
N GLY A 27 3.78 19.59 8.22
CA GLY A 27 3.39 18.57 9.19
C GLY A 27 2.13 17.84 8.73
N LEU A 28 1.66 16.89 9.54
CA LEU A 28 0.37 16.21 9.37
C LEU A 28 -0.30 16.15 10.75
N GLY A 29 -1.21 17.11 11.00
CA GLY A 29 -1.84 17.33 12.30
C GLY A 29 -3.18 16.62 12.47
N VAL A 30 -3.79 16.78 13.65
CA VAL A 30 -5.08 16.19 14.00
C VAL A 30 -6.20 16.63 13.04
N ALA A 31 -6.16 17.87 12.55
CA ALA A 31 -7.12 18.38 11.56
C ALA A 31 -6.98 17.66 10.21
N ASP A 32 -5.75 17.46 9.74
CA ASP A 32 -5.45 16.78 8.48
C ASP A 32 -5.80 15.30 8.57
N GLY A 33 -5.48 14.65 9.69
CA GLY A 33 -5.91 13.29 9.99
C GLY A 33 -7.43 13.15 10.02
N ALA A 34 -8.16 14.10 10.61
CA ALA A 34 -9.62 14.12 10.59
C ALA A 34 -10.19 14.30 9.16
N VAL A 35 -9.54 15.08 8.30
CA VAL A 35 -9.89 15.19 6.87
C VAL A 35 -9.67 13.85 6.16
N LEU A 36 -8.53 13.18 6.37
CA LEU A 36 -8.26 11.86 5.78
C LEU A 36 -9.30 10.81 6.22
N LEU A 37 -9.70 10.82 7.49
CA LEU A 37 -10.76 9.94 8.02
C LEU A 37 -12.16 10.27 7.50
N ALA A 38 -12.48 11.56 7.29
CA ALA A 38 -13.74 11.95 6.66
C ALA A 38 -13.80 11.50 5.19
N VAL A 39 -12.69 11.64 4.45
CA VAL A 39 -12.55 11.13 3.08
C VAL A 39 -12.62 9.59 3.07
N PHE A 40 -12.04 8.91 4.08
CA PHE A 40 -12.17 7.45 4.23
C PHE A 40 -13.63 7.01 4.37
N ALA A 41 -14.41 7.66 5.25
CA ALA A 41 -15.81 7.31 5.47
C ALA A 41 -16.66 7.50 4.20
N VAL A 42 -16.44 8.59 3.46
CA VAL A 42 -17.11 8.86 2.17
C VAL A 42 -16.70 7.85 1.10
N PHE A 43 -15.40 7.52 1.01
CA PHE A 43 -14.88 6.51 0.08
C PHE A 43 -15.48 5.13 0.38
N LEU A 44 -15.47 4.69 1.64
CA LEU A 44 -15.99 3.39 2.06
C LEU A 44 -17.50 3.28 1.81
N GLY A 45 -18.28 4.32 2.16
CA GLY A 45 -19.71 4.38 1.87
C GLY A 45 -20.03 4.32 0.38
N TRP A 46 -19.22 4.99 -0.47
CA TRP A 46 -19.33 4.86 -1.92
C TRP A 46 -18.97 3.45 -2.40
N VAL A 47 -17.89 2.84 -1.90
CA VAL A 47 -17.49 1.48 -2.32
C VAL A 47 -18.60 0.46 -2.02
N VAL A 48 -19.17 0.49 -0.81
CA VAL A 48 -20.23 -0.44 -0.39
C VAL A 48 -21.54 -0.26 -1.17
N THR A 49 -21.77 0.91 -1.77
CA THR A 49 -22.96 1.20 -2.60
C THR A 49 -22.75 0.96 -4.10
N ARG A 50 -21.54 0.60 -4.56
CA ARG A 50 -21.29 0.21 -5.96
C ARG A 50 -21.90 -1.17 -6.25
N PRO A 51 -22.58 -1.37 -7.40
CA PRO A 51 -22.86 -2.71 -7.90
C PRO A 51 -21.55 -3.47 -8.11
N GLY A 52 -21.46 -4.70 -7.59
CA GLY A 52 -20.33 -5.57 -7.89
C GLY A 52 -20.37 -6.02 -9.35
N GLU A 53 -19.26 -5.89 -10.07
CA GLU A 53 -19.07 -6.62 -11.32
C GLU A 53 -18.72 -8.08 -10.99
N GLU A 54 -19.48 -9.03 -11.52
CA GLU A 54 -19.07 -10.42 -11.54
C GLU A 54 -17.82 -10.55 -12.44
N GLU A 55 -16.69 -10.99 -11.89
CA GLU A 55 -15.50 -11.25 -12.72
C GLU A 55 -15.80 -12.44 -13.66
N ALA A 56 -15.82 -12.18 -14.96
CA ALA A 56 -16.01 -13.16 -16.03
C ALA A 56 -14.78 -14.08 -16.16
N GLY A 57 -14.67 -14.97 -15.18
CA GLY A 57 -13.48 -15.76 -14.84
C GLY A 57 -13.68 -16.26 -13.41
N GLY A 58 -14.80 -16.96 -13.20
CA GLY A 58 -15.26 -17.34 -11.87
C GLY A 58 -14.18 -18.09 -11.10
N THR A 59 -14.06 -17.76 -9.82
CA THR A 59 -13.40 -18.65 -8.87
C THR A 59 -14.11 -20.00 -8.93
N GLU A 60 -13.41 -21.05 -9.36
CA GLU A 60 -13.76 -22.40 -8.94
C GLU A 60 -13.97 -22.38 -7.42
N GLU A 61 -14.94 -23.13 -6.90
CA GLU A 61 -15.18 -23.18 -5.46
C GLU A 61 -13.99 -23.84 -4.75
N ALA A 62 -12.98 -23.04 -4.44
CA ALA A 62 -11.82 -23.45 -3.68
C ALA A 62 -12.33 -23.90 -2.30
N GLY A 63 -12.36 -25.22 -2.08
CA GLY A 63 -13.15 -25.87 -1.02
C GLY A 63 -12.82 -25.47 0.43
N GLY A 64 -11.84 -24.59 0.66
CA GLY A 64 -11.73 -23.82 1.89
C GLY A 64 -12.59 -22.56 1.84
N GLY A 65 -13.85 -22.66 2.26
CA GLY A 65 -14.75 -21.52 2.50
C GLY A 65 -14.29 -20.63 3.66
N TRP A 66 -15.15 -20.34 4.64
CA TRP A 66 -14.77 -19.52 5.82
C TRP A 66 -13.46 -19.95 6.50
N VAL A 67 -13.16 -21.26 6.50
CA VAL A 67 -11.89 -21.81 7.01
C VAL A 67 -10.68 -21.27 6.22
N GLY A 68 -10.75 -21.23 4.89
CA GLY A 68 -9.69 -20.68 4.04
C GLY A 68 -9.48 -19.18 4.27
N THR A 69 -10.59 -18.43 4.39
CA THR A 69 -10.56 -17.00 4.72
C THR A 69 -9.89 -16.73 6.07
N ILE A 70 -10.28 -17.48 7.12
CA ILE A 70 -9.73 -17.33 8.48
C ILE A 70 -8.24 -17.72 8.53
N LEU A 71 -7.86 -18.82 7.87
CA LEU A 71 -6.46 -19.24 7.77
C LEU A 71 -5.59 -18.23 7.02
N GLY A 72 -6.11 -17.60 5.96
CA GLY A 72 -5.41 -16.51 5.27
C GLY A 72 -5.26 -15.26 6.14
N LEU A 73 -6.36 -14.81 6.76
CA LEU A 73 -6.42 -13.60 7.58
C LEU A 73 -5.52 -13.67 8.83
N ILE A 74 -5.35 -14.84 9.43
CA ILE A 74 -4.47 -15.05 10.59
C ILE A 74 -3.05 -15.46 10.16
N GLY A 75 -2.94 -16.34 9.16
CA GLY A 75 -1.66 -16.93 8.75
C GLY A 75 -0.73 -15.95 8.05
N LEU A 76 -1.23 -15.07 7.18
CA LEU A 76 -0.38 -14.11 6.46
C LEU A 76 0.26 -13.06 7.40
N PRO A 77 -0.47 -12.40 8.33
CA PRO A 77 0.16 -11.50 9.30
C PRO A 77 1.15 -12.19 10.24
N LEU A 78 0.86 -13.41 10.72
CA LEU A 78 1.79 -14.15 11.58
C LEU A 78 3.07 -14.55 10.84
N ALA A 79 2.97 -14.98 9.58
CA ALA A 79 4.13 -15.28 8.74
C ALA A 79 4.97 -14.01 8.47
N ALA A 80 4.32 -12.89 8.17
CA ALA A 80 4.99 -11.59 8.00
C ALA A 80 5.71 -11.14 9.29
N GLN A 81 5.04 -11.25 10.45
CA GLN A 81 5.62 -10.91 11.75
C GLN A 81 6.84 -11.78 12.09
N ALA A 82 6.78 -13.10 11.81
CA ALA A 82 7.91 -14.00 11.99
C ALA A 82 9.12 -13.61 11.11
N VAL A 83 8.88 -13.21 9.86
CA VAL A 83 9.93 -12.68 8.96
C VAL A 83 10.51 -11.38 9.50
N VAL A 84 9.69 -10.43 9.96
CA VAL A 84 10.16 -9.15 10.56
C VAL A 84 11.05 -9.41 11.77
N VAL A 85 10.63 -10.25 12.71
CA VAL A 85 11.40 -10.55 13.93
C VAL A 85 12.73 -11.22 13.58
N GLY A 86 12.72 -12.21 12.69
CA GLY A 86 13.93 -12.91 12.25
C GLY A 86 14.91 -12.01 11.50
N ALA A 87 14.42 -11.20 10.56
CA ALA A 87 15.25 -10.30 9.77
C ALA A 87 15.81 -9.13 10.61
N SER A 88 15.00 -8.54 11.50
CA SER A 88 15.44 -7.46 12.40
C SER A 88 16.51 -7.98 13.37
N GLY A 89 16.29 -9.16 13.95
CA GLY A 89 17.26 -9.81 14.83
C GLY A 89 18.55 -10.26 14.15
N LEU A 90 18.57 -10.39 12.82
CA LEU A 90 19.79 -10.59 12.03
C LEU A 90 20.47 -9.24 11.71
N ALA A 91 19.71 -8.24 11.28
CA ALA A 91 20.22 -6.90 10.96
C ALA A 91 20.91 -6.23 12.17
N ALA A 92 20.31 -6.31 13.36
CA ALA A 92 20.91 -5.80 14.59
C ALA A 92 22.24 -6.52 14.93
N LYS A 93 22.35 -7.82 14.69
CA LYS A 93 23.61 -8.59 14.86
C LYS A 93 24.69 -8.23 13.85
N LEU A 94 24.31 -7.63 12.71
CA LEU A 94 25.22 -7.10 11.70
C LEU A 94 25.56 -5.62 11.93
N GLY A 95 25.07 -5.01 13.02
CA GLY A 95 25.34 -3.61 13.36
C GLY A 95 24.52 -2.59 12.56
N VAL A 96 23.42 -3.00 11.92
CA VAL A 96 22.50 -2.08 11.24
C VAL A 96 21.74 -1.24 12.27
N PRO A 97 21.68 0.10 12.15
CA PRO A 97 20.96 0.95 13.11
C PRO A 97 19.46 0.66 13.18
N ASP A 98 18.86 0.72 14.37
CA ASP A 98 17.43 0.45 14.59
C ASP A 98 16.51 1.35 13.74
N ALA A 99 16.91 2.61 13.48
CA ALA A 99 16.19 3.52 12.59
C ALA A 99 16.10 2.99 11.14
N VAL A 100 17.20 2.40 10.63
CA VAL A 100 17.24 1.76 9.31
C VAL A 100 16.42 0.47 9.31
N ILE A 101 16.49 -0.33 10.38
CA ILE A 101 15.68 -1.56 10.52
C ILE A 101 14.17 -1.21 10.52
N GLY A 102 13.76 -0.17 11.25
CA GLY A 102 12.39 0.33 11.26
C GLY A 102 11.94 0.84 9.89
N ALA A 103 12.75 1.71 9.26
CA ALA A 103 12.44 2.31 7.96
C ALA A 103 12.40 1.30 6.80
N THR A 104 13.08 0.13 6.92
CA THR A 104 13.20 -0.85 5.82
C THR A 104 12.56 -2.21 6.15
N VAL A 105 13.07 -2.93 7.15
CA VAL A 105 12.67 -4.32 7.47
C VAL A 105 11.25 -4.37 8.02
N VAL A 106 10.92 -3.48 8.97
CA VAL A 106 9.57 -3.42 9.57
C VAL A 106 8.57 -2.93 8.52
N ALA A 107 8.89 -1.84 7.82
CA ALA A 107 8.04 -1.27 6.76
C ALA A 107 7.73 -2.31 5.65
N ALA A 108 8.75 -2.92 5.04
CA ALA A 108 8.55 -3.95 4.02
C ALA A 108 7.79 -5.17 4.56
N GLY A 109 8.07 -5.55 5.82
CA GLY A 109 7.39 -6.62 6.52
C GLY A 109 5.88 -6.45 6.62
N THR A 110 5.41 -5.25 6.96
CA THR A 110 3.97 -4.95 7.02
C THR A 110 3.24 -5.10 5.68
N SER A 111 3.97 -5.03 4.56
CA SER A 111 3.42 -5.17 3.19
C SER A 111 3.57 -6.59 2.61
N LEU A 112 4.13 -7.55 3.36
CA LEU A 112 4.28 -8.94 2.91
C LEU A 112 2.93 -9.67 2.69
N PRO A 113 1.89 -9.50 3.53
CA PRO A 113 0.57 -10.11 3.31
C PRO A 113 -0.05 -9.69 1.97
N GLU A 114 -0.02 -8.39 1.66
CA GLU A 114 -0.57 -7.79 0.45
C GLU A 114 0.24 -8.22 -0.78
N LEU A 115 1.58 -8.27 -0.67
CA LEU A 115 2.44 -8.78 -1.72
C LEU A 115 2.15 -10.26 -2.03
N ALA A 116 1.99 -11.09 -0.99
CA ALA A 116 1.67 -12.50 -1.14
C ALA A 116 0.30 -12.71 -1.81
N ALA A 117 -0.74 -12.00 -1.35
CA ALA A 117 -2.08 -12.04 -1.95
C ALA A 117 -2.08 -11.55 -3.42
N THR A 118 -1.40 -10.43 -3.70
CA THR A 118 -1.26 -9.87 -5.05
C THR A 118 -0.57 -10.85 -5.99
N VAL A 119 0.54 -11.47 -5.56
CA VAL A 119 1.29 -12.45 -6.36
C VAL A 119 0.50 -13.74 -6.58
N ALA A 120 -0.28 -14.20 -5.59
CA ALA A 120 -1.17 -15.34 -5.73
C ALA A 120 -2.27 -15.07 -6.77
N ALA A 121 -3.01 -13.96 -6.64
CA ALA A 121 -4.05 -13.56 -7.59
C ALA A 121 -3.50 -13.37 -9.01
N ALA A 122 -2.34 -12.70 -9.14
CA ALA A 122 -1.69 -12.50 -10.44
C ALA A 122 -1.19 -13.81 -11.09
N ARG A 123 -0.79 -14.82 -10.30
CA ARG A 123 -0.42 -16.16 -10.80
C ARG A 123 -1.62 -17.01 -11.19
N GLY A 124 -2.76 -16.83 -10.52
CA GLY A 124 -4.05 -17.43 -10.91
C GLY A 124 -4.72 -16.76 -12.12
N GLY A 125 -4.12 -15.72 -12.72
CA GLY A 125 -4.71 -14.99 -13.84
C GLY A 125 -5.73 -13.90 -13.45
N HIS A 126 -6.06 -13.77 -12.16
CA HIS A 126 -6.97 -12.76 -11.60
C HIS A 126 -6.30 -11.37 -11.55
N HIS A 127 -5.92 -10.83 -12.70
CA HIS A 127 -5.23 -9.55 -12.86
C HIS A 127 -6.10 -8.32 -12.54
N ALA A 128 -7.42 -8.51 -12.33
CA ALA A 128 -8.31 -7.48 -11.81
C ALA A 128 -8.23 -7.44 -10.28
N LEU A 129 -8.54 -8.53 -9.57
CA LEU A 129 -8.28 -8.69 -8.13
C LEU A 129 -6.86 -8.26 -7.70
N ALA A 130 -5.81 -8.67 -8.43
CA ALA A 130 -4.43 -8.30 -8.10
C ALA A 130 -4.18 -6.78 -8.13
N VAL A 131 -4.80 -6.05 -9.06
CA VAL A 131 -4.72 -4.58 -9.11
C VAL A 131 -5.63 -3.96 -8.05
N GLY A 132 -6.82 -4.51 -7.83
CA GLY A 132 -7.75 -4.07 -6.79
C GLY A 132 -7.13 -4.13 -5.39
N ASN A 133 -6.38 -5.19 -5.08
CA ASN A 133 -5.65 -5.33 -3.83
C ASN A 133 -4.60 -4.23 -3.63
N VAL A 134 -3.72 -4.00 -4.61
CA VAL A 134 -2.68 -2.95 -4.53
C VAL A 134 -3.28 -1.54 -4.40
N VAL A 135 -4.30 -1.24 -5.20
CA VAL A 135 -4.94 0.09 -5.22
C VAL A 135 -5.78 0.33 -3.95
N GLY A 136 -6.52 -0.69 -3.51
CA GLY A 136 -7.32 -0.69 -2.30
C GLY A 136 -6.48 -0.50 -1.04
N SER A 137 -5.41 -1.29 -0.87
CA SER A 137 -4.49 -1.14 0.27
C SER A 137 -3.78 0.20 0.28
N ASN A 138 -3.42 0.78 -0.88
CA ASN A 138 -2.89 2.16 -0.91
C ASN A 138 -3.90 3.17 -0.35
N ILE A 139 -5.15 3.12 -0.82
CA ILE A 139 -6.22 4.01 -0.34
C ILE A 139 -6.47 3.82 1.16
N PHE A 140 -6.51 2.58 1.63
CA PHE A 140 -6.73 2.23 3.03
C PHE A 140 -5.59 2.74 3.93
N ASN A 141 -4.35 2.59 3.49
CA ASN A 141 -3.17 3.04 4.24
C ASN A 141 -3.08 4.58 4.29
N LEU A 142 -3.34 5.26 3.18
CA LEU A 142 -3.26 6.72 3.08
C LEU A 142 -4.44 7.45 3.74
N LEU A 143 -5.63 6.85 3.81
CA LEU A 143 -6.79 7.47 4.43
C LEU A 143 -7.03 7.01 5.88
N LEU A 144 -7.06 5.70 6.14
CA LEU A 144 -7.33 5.18 7.48
C LEU A 144 -6.07 5.14 8.34
N ILE A 145 -5.00 4.45 7.92
CA ILE A 145 -3.84 4.25 8.80
C ILE A 145 -3.12 5.58 9.06
N LEU A 146 -2.85 6.36 8.01
CA LEU A 146 -2.24 7.69 8.14
C LEU A 146 -3.19 8.69 8.84
N GLY A 147 -4.50 8.62 8.59
CA GLY A 147 -5.51 9.45 9.23
C GLY A 147 -5.61 9.21 10.74
N VAL A 148 -5.68 7.95 11.17
CA VAL A 148 -5.61 7.54 12.59
C VAL A 148 -4.28 7.96 13.20
N SER A 149 -3.16 7.75 12.49
CA SER A 149 -1.83 8.12 12.97
C SER A 149 -1.74 9.62 13.27
N ALA A 150 -2.12 10.49 12.32
CA ALA A 150 -2.07 11.95 12.51
C ALA A 150 -3.05 12.48 13.56
N VAL A 151 -4.15 11.76 13.86
CA VAL A 151 -5.07 12.09 14.97
C VAL A 151 -4.50 11.68 16.34
N LEU A 152 -3.84 10.52 16.44
CA LEU A 152 -3.31 10.01 17.71
C LEU A 152 -1.90 10.55 18.04
N ALA A 153 -1.07 10.75 17.03
CA ALA A 153 0.31 11.21 17.10
C ALA A 153 0.62 12.07 15.87
N PRO A 154 0.35 13.40 15.93
CA PRO A 154 0.67 14.34 14.87
C PRO A 154 2.12 14.24 14.40
N LEU A 155 2.32 14.25 13.08
CA LEU A 155 3.63 14.12 12.45
C LEU A 155 4.25 15.51 12.21
N ASP A 156 5.52 15.67 12.57
CA ASP A 156 6.25 16.92 12.35
C ASP A 156 6.75 17.09 10.89
N ALA A 157 7.29 18.26 10.57
CA ALA A 157 7.78 18.58 9.23
C ALA A 157 8.83 17.59 8.70
N ASP A 158 9.71 17.08 9.55
CA ASP A 158 10.85 16.27 9.14
C ASP A 158 10.49 14.77 9.07
N GLN A 159 9.63 14.29 9.97
CA GLN A 159 8.94 13.01 9.83
C GLN A 159 8.13 12.94 8.52
N VAL A 160 7.39 14.00 8.20
CA VAL A 160 6.64 14.10 6.95
C VAL A 160 7.58 14.14 5.74
N ARG A 161 8.70 14.88 5.80
CA ARG A 161 9.73 14.89 4.72
C ARG A 161 10.40 13.53 4.49
N MET A 162 10.58 12.72 5.53
CA MET A 162 11.10 11.35 5.43
C MET A 162 10.11 10.43 4.68
N PHE A 163 8.81 10.63 4.92
CA PHE A 163 7.71 9.82 4.37
C PHE A 163 7.30 10.23 2.94
N LEU A 164 7.24 11.54 2.65
CA LEU A 164 6.72 12.09 1.39
C LEU A 164 7.35 11.49 0.10
N PRO A 165 8.66 11.22 0.02
CA PRO A 165 9.28 10.62 -1.17
C PRO A 165 8.73 9.22 -1.48
N HIS A 166 8.46 8.41 -0.46
CA HIS A 166 7.91 7.07 -0.63
C HIS A 166 6.46 7.13 -1.13
N VAL A 167 5.67 8.07 -0.61
CA VAL A 167 4.32 8.39 -1.10
C VAL A 167 4.39 8.88 -2.56
N ALA A 168 5.35 9.74 -2.91
CA ALA A 168 5.50 10.25 -4.28
C ALA A 168 5.95 9.18 -5.30
N VAL A 169 6.77 8.20 -4.90
CA VAL A 169 7.04 6.99 -5.71
C VAL A 169 5.76 6.19 -5.91
N LEU A 170 4.92 6.07 -4.88
CA LEU A 170 3.64 5.35 -4.94
C LEU A 170 2.59 6.07 -5.82
N VAL A 171 2.59 7.41 -5.86
CA VAL A 171 1.89 8.20 -6.91
C VAL A 171 2.43 7.79 -8.28
N SER A 172 3.74 7.90 -8.47
CA SER A 172 4.40 7.73 -9.78
C SER A 172 4.13 6.34 -10.37
N ALA A 173 4.20 5.32 -9.53
CA ALA A 173 3.86 3.94 -9.84
C ALA A 173 2.38 3.77 -10.24
N THR A 174 1.46 4.18 -9.36
CA THR A 174 0.01 4.05 -9.57
C THR A 174 -0.47 4.83 -10.80
N LEU A 175 0.03 6.05 -10.99
CA LEU A 175 -0.32 6.94 -12.08
C LEU A 175 0.25 6.46 -13.43
N ALA A 176 1.48 5.93 -13.45
CA ALA A 176 2.04 5.31 -14.67
C ALA A 176 1.21 4.09 -15.10
N VAL A 177 0.79 3.25 -14.15
CA VAL A 177 -0.11 2.11 -14.42
C VAL A 177 -1.48 2.57 -14.91
N ALA A 178 -2.02 3.68 -14.37
CA ALA A 178 -3.31 4.23 -14.78
C ALA A 178 -3.31 4.88 -16.18
N LEU A 179 -2.25 5.61 -16.53
CA LEU A 179 -2.17 6.39 -17.78
C LEU A 179 -1.65 5.57 -18.97
N LEU A 180 -0.86 4.51 -18.77
CA LEU A 180 -0.21 3.77 -19.85
C LEU A 180 -0.98 2.53 -20.37
N GLY A 181 -2.18 2.27 -19.85
CA GLY A 181 -3.17 1.38 -20.51
C GLY A 181 -3.44 0.03 -19.83
N SER A 182 -3.94 -0.93 -20.62
CA SER A 182 -4.63 -2.12 -20.10
C SER A 182 -3.75 -3.21 -19.48
N THR A 183 -2.43 -3.17 -19.67
CA THR A 183 -1.49 -4.20 -19.19
C THR A 183 -0.19 -3.57 -18.71
N VAL A 184 0.21 -3.89 -17.46
CA VAL A 184 1.53 -3.52 -16.94
C VAL A 184 2.57 -4.43 -17.57
N GLN A 185 3.46 -3.85 -18.36
CA GLN A 185 4.50 -4.58 -19.07
C GLN A 185 5.68 -4.91 -18.13
N ARG A 186 6.43 -5.98 -18.44
CA ARG A 186 7.52 -6.46 -17.59
C ARG A 186 8.60 -5.40 -17.32
N TRP A 187 8.86 -4.53 -18.30
CA TRP A 187 9.80 -3.41 -18.14
C TRP A 187 9.25 -2.30 -17.22
N GLN A 188 7.95 -1.99 -17.26
CA GLN A 188 7.33 -0.99 -16.38
C GLN A 188 7.45 -1.42 -14.91
N GLY A 189 7.15 -2.70 -14.63
CA GLY A 189 7.36 -3.28 -13.29
C GLY A 189 8.83 -3.26 -12.86
N ALA A 190 9.76 -3.54 -13.77
CA ALA A 190 11.20 -3.43 -13.48
C ALA A 190 11.64 -1.99 -13.19
N THR A 191 11.13 -0.99 -13.93
CA THR A 191 11.36 0.43 -13.66
C THR A 191 10.80 0.85 -12.31
N MET A 192 9.59 0.42 -11.94
CA MET A 192 8.99 0.68 -10.63
C MET A 192 9.86 0.12 -9.49
N ILE A 193 10.36 -1.12 -9.64
CA ILE A 193 11.29 -1.74 -8.67
C ILE A 193 12.61 -0.98 -8.60
N ALA A 194 13.18 -0.57 -9.73
CA ALA A 194 14.44 0.20 -9.76
C ALA A 194 14.30 1.58 -9.07
N VAL A 195 13.18 2.28 -9.29
CA VAL A 195 12.89 3.56 -8.61
C VAL A 195 12.68 3.36 -7.11
N PHE A 196 11.92 2.33 -6.71
CA PHE A 196 11.72 1.98 -5.30
C PHE A 196 13.05 1.69 -4.58
N LEU A 197 13.92 0.86 -5.18
CA LEU A 197 15.24 0.55 -4.62
C LEU A 197 16.13 1.79 -4.54
N LEU A 198 16.14 2.64 -5.57
CA LEU A 198 16.93 3.88 -5.58
C LEU A 198 16.49 4.86 -4.49
N VAL A 199 15.19 5.01 -4.25
CA VAL A 199 14.67 5.88 -3.17
C VAL A 199 14.89 5.26 -1.78
N THR A 200 14.72 3.94 -1.63
CA THR A 200 15.00 3.25 -0.35
C THR A 200 16.48 3.34 0.04
N VAL A 201 17.39 3.12 -0.91
CA VAL A 201 18.84 3.26 -0.70
C VAL A 201 19.22 4.72 -0.45
N GLY A 202 18.65 5.66 -1.23
CA GLY A 202 18.87 7.09 -1.04
C GLY A 202 18.46 7.59 0.34
N LEU A 203 17.29 7.16 0.84
CA LEU A 203 16.86 7.47 2.21
C LEU A 203 17.77 6.81 3.25
N THR A 204 18.10 5.52 3.07
CA THR A 204 18.95 4.77 4.01
C THR A 204 20.36 5.36 4.12
N ALA A 205 20.88 5.98 3.06
CA ALA A 205 22.16 6.69 3.05
C ALA A 205 22.10 8.12 3.62
N SER A 206 20.93 8.56 4.11
CA SER A 206 20.71 9.86 4.77
C SER A 206 20.34 9.74 6.26
N LEU A 207 20.47 8.54 6.83
CA LEU A 207 20.24 8.18 8.23
C LEU A 207 21.55 7.81 8.94
#